data_AF-A0A7R7J987-F1
#
_entry.id   AF-A0A7R7J987-F1
#
_cell.length_a   1.000
_cell.length_b   1.000
_cell.length_c   1.000
_cell.angle_alpha   90.00
_cell.angle_beta   90.00
_cell.angle_gamma   90.00
#
_symmetry.space_group_name_H-M   'P 1'
#
loop_
_entity.id
_entity.type
_entity.pdbx_description
1 polymer ?
#
loop_
_entity_poly.entity_id
_entity_poly.type
_entity_poly.pdbx_seq_one_letter_code
_entity_poly.pdbx_strand_id
1 'polypeptide(L)' 'MKLEQVDAYYMKGKSHDCGSKLGYMKANVEYALRHPALADDFKEYLASVVG' A
#
# COMPACT_ATOMS: atom_id res chain seq x y z
N MET A 1 18.71 -34.13 -11.37
CA MET A 1 17.64 -33.23 -10.89
C MET A 1 16.34 -33.68 -11.53
N LYS A 2 15.26 -33.85 -10.75
CA LYS A 2 13.91 -34.08 -11.32
C LYS A 2 13.28 -32.72 -11.62
N LEU A 3 12.54 -32.63 -12.72
CA LEU A 3 11.77 -31.43 -13.09
C LEU A 3 10.31 -31.64 -12.69
N GLU A 4 9.70 -30.60 -12.13
CA GLU A 4 8.29 -30.59 -11.70
C GLU A 4 7.60 -29.34 -12.30
N GLN A 5 6.27 -29.40 -12.41
CA GLN A 5 5.47 -28.30 -12.93
C GLN A 5 5.39 -27.16 -11.90
N VAL A 6 5.55 -25.92 -12.37
CA VAL A 6 5.39 -24.69 -11.58
C VAL A 6 4.42 -23.77 -12.31
N ASP A 7 3.33 -23.41 -11.64
CA ASP A 7 2.31 -22.51 -12.18
C ASP A 7 2.48 -21.08 -11.64
N ALA A 8 2.18 -20.09 -12.47
CA ALA A 8 2.14 -18.70 -12.06
C ALA A 8 0.72 -18.30 -11.62
N TYR A 9 0.59 -17.75 -10.42
CA TYR A 9 -0.67 -17.23 -9.93
C TYR A 9 -0.82 -15.73 -10.22
N TYR A 10 -1.95 -15.35 -10.81
CA TYR A 10 -2.29 -13.94 -11.01
C TYR A 10 -2.95 -13.38 -9.74
N MET A 11 -2.14 -12.67 -8.94
CA MET A 11 -2.58 -12.05 -7.70
C MET A 11 -3.82 -11.17 -7.91
N LYS A 12 -4.79 -11.29 -6.99
CA LYS A 12 -5.96 -10.41 -6.93
C LYS A 12 -5.76 -9.31 -5.90
N GLY A 13 -6.33 -8.14 -6.16
CA GLY A 13 -6.15 -6.95 -5.32
C GLY A 13 -4.93 -6.14 -5.73
N LYS A 14 -4.32 -5.46 -4.77
CA LYS A 14 -3.18 -4.56 -4.99
C LYS A 14 -2.09 -4.86 -3.96
N SER A 15 -0.86 -5.01 -4.43
CA SER A 15 0.32 -5.10 -3.55
C SER A 15 0.89 -3.71 -3.29
N HIS A 16 1.61 -3.61 -2.18
CA HIS A 16 2.45 -2.47 -1.87
C HIS A 16 3.89 -2.95 -1.77
N ASP A 17 4.78 -2.39 -2.60
CA ASP A 17 6.21 -2.62 -2.44
C ASP A 17 6.72 -1.82 -1.24
N CYS A 18 6.69 -2.42 -0.05
CA CYS A 18 7.26 -1.84 1.16
C CYS A 18 8.78 -2.03 1.26
N GLY A 19 9.44 -2.61 0.24
CA GLY A 19 10.89 -2.72 0.17
C GLY A 19 11.56 -1.42 -0.29
N SER A 20 10.83 -0.55 -0.99
CA SER A 20 11.30 0.80 -1.35
C SER A 20 10.78 1.87 -0.39
N LYS A 21 11.61 2.89 -0.12
CA LYS A 21 11.23 4.01 0.76
C LYS A 21 9.93 4.70 0.30
N LEU A 22 9.82 4.95 -1.01
CA LEU A 22 8.65 5.59 -1.58
C LEU A 22 7.41 4.68 -1.50
N GLY A 23 7.56 3.38 -1.78
CA GLY A 23 6.44 2.44 -1.70
C GLY A 23 5.92 2.27 -0.27
N TYR A 24 6.81 2.24 0.71
CA TYR A 24 6.45 2.25 2.13
C TYR A 24 5.64 3.51 2.52
N MET A 25 6.06 4.70 2.09
CA MET A 25 5.32 5.94 2.36
C MET A 25 3.93 5.92 1.72
N LYS A 26 3.81 5.47 0.46
CA LYS A 26 2.52 5.34 -0.24
C LYS A 26 1.57 4.36 0.46
N ALA A 27 2.09 3.23 0.92
CA ALA A 27 1.31 2.25 1.67
C ALA A 27 0.71 2.88 2.94
N ASN A 28 1.53 3.57 3.73
CA ASN A 28 1.07 4.22 4.96
C ASN A 28 -0.03 5.26 4.69
N VAL A 29 0.12 6.09 3.66
CA VAL A 29 -0.91 7.07 3.28
C VAL A 29 -2.22 6.38 2.90
N GLU A 30 -2.18 5.34 2.05
CA GLU A 30 -3.40 4.63 1.64
C GLU A 30 -4.11 3.94 2.82
N TYR A 31 -3.36 3.35 3.75
CA TYR A 31 -3.95 2.69 4.92
C TYR A 31 -4.50 3.69 5.94
N ALA A 32 -3.81 4.81 6.18
CA ALA A 32 -4.31 5.88 7.05
C ALA A 32 -5.65 6.44 6.54
N LEU A 33 -5.76 6.66 5.22
CA LEU A 33 -6.99 7.16 4.59
C LEU A 33 -8.15 6.14 4.57
N ARG A 34 -7.88 4.85 4.80
CA ARG A 34 -8.90 3.80 4.96
C ARG A 34 -9.26 3.54 6.42
N HIS A 35 -8.51 4.08 7.38
CA HIS A 35 -8.68 3.76 8.79
C HIS A 35 -9.90 4.49 9.39
N PRO A 36 -10.83 3.79 10.05
CA PRO A 36 -12.13 4.36 10.45
C PRO A 36 -12.03 5.54 11.42
N ALA A 37 -11.02 5.56 12.28
CA ALA A 37 -10.83 6.62 13.28
C ALA A 37 -9.78 7.68 12.89
N LEU A 38 -9.00 7.46 11.82
CA LEU A 38 -7.88 8.34 11.48
C LEU A 38 -8.04 9.00 10.11
N ALA A 39 -8.94 8.50 9.26
CA ALA A 39 -9.03 8.95 7.88
C ALA A 39 -9.33 10.45 7.76
N ASP A 40 -10.19 10.99 8.63
CA ASP A 40 -10.63 12.38 8.52
C ASP A 40 -9.54 13.35 9.01
N ASP A 41 -9.02 13.17 10.22
CA ASP A 41 -7.88 13.94 10.75
C ASP A 41 -6.66 13.87 9.82
N PHE A 42 -6.37 12.71 9.24
CA PHE A 42 -5.23 12.53 8.34
C PHE A 42 -5.45 13.22 6.98
N LYS A 43 -6.69 13.27 6.45
CA LYS A 43 -7.00 14.04 5.24
C LYS A 43 -6.78 15.53 5.45
N GLU A 44 -7.22 16.07 6.59
CA GLU A 44 -7.02 17.48 6.93
C GLU A 44 -5.52 17.81 7.01
N TYR A 45 -4.75 16.95 7.67
CA TYR A 45 -3.30 17.10 7.71
C TYR A 45 -2.67 17.10 6.30
N LEU A 46 -3.01 16.14 5.44
CA LEU A 46 -2.48 16.10 4.07
C LEU A 46 -2.80 17.36 3.28
N ALA A 47 -4.01 17.91 3.43
CA ALA A 47 -4.40 19.17 2.78
C ALA A 47 -3.52 20.34 3.26
N SER A 48 -3.12 20.35 4.53
CA SER A 48 -2.27 21.42 5.09
C SER A 48 -0.81 21.41 4.59
N VAL A 49 -0.31 20.27 4.11
CA VAL A 49 1.11 20.11 3.71
C VAL A 49 1.33 20.04 2.20
N VAL A 50 0.25 19.88 1.43
CA VAL A 50 0.28 19.84 -0.05
C VAL A 50 -0.39 21.09 -0.67
N GLY A 51 -1.00 21.95 0.15
CA GLY A 51 -1.65 23.20 -0.25
C GLY A 51 -0.71 24.40 -0.38
#